data_AF-A0A1M4W1R9-F1
#
_entry.id   AF-A0A1M4W1R9-F1
#
_cell.length_a   1.000
_cell.length_b   1.000
_cell.length_c   1.000
_cell.angle_alpha   90.00
_cell.angle_beta   90.00
_cell.angle_gamma   90.00
#
_symmetry.space_group_name_H-M   'P 1'
#
loop_
_entity.id
_entity.type
_entity.pdbx_description
1 polymer ?
#
loop_
_entity_poly.entity_id
_entity_poly.type
_entity_poly.pdbx_seq_one_letter_code
_entity_poly.pdbx_strand_id
1 'polypeptide(L)'
;MKIREATLGDAKGICDIYNYYVENTAITFETAAVNETEMQQRIKDFLDDGFPYYVGELDGKIIGYCYLHNWNNRCAYSSTKEVTVYIDKDVKGKGFGTILYQHLFKEIYKKEVHALIAGICIPNESSVHLHEKFGFRQASHMKEIGWKFDQWRDVGHWQLVVNQIPPKILILCTGNSCRSQMAHGFLQSFDPKLLVYSAGTRASGKVNPKAIEVMMGAGVDISHHTSDNVEQYMNEEWDYVITVCGGANESCPAFSGKVRNRLHIGFDDPSDASGTTEFIQSEYIRVRDDIKKAFYELYTNNIKGYE
;
A
#
# COMPACT_ATOMS: atom_id res chain seq x y z
N MET A 1 -20.47 -3.18 -9.90
CA MET A 1 -20.68 -2.30 -8.73
C MET A 1 -19.92 -1.01 -8.95
N LYS A 2 -20.59 0.12 -8.82
CA LYS A 2 -19.97 1.46 -8.82
C LYS A 2 -19.65 1.83 -7.37
N ILE A 3 -18.44 2.32 -7.09
CA ILE A 3 -18.07 2.81 -5.77
C ILE A 3 -18.02 4.34 -5.82
N ARG A 4 -18.57 5.00 -4.80
CA ARG A 4 -18.55 6.45 -4.63
C ARG A 4 -18.57 6.82 -3.14
N GLU A 5 -18.24 8.07 -2.83
CA GLU A 5 -18.39 8.61 -1.49
C GLU A 5 -19.86 8.53 -1.04
N ALA A 6 -20.04 8.25 0.25
CA ALA A 6 -21.34 8.27 0.88
C ALA A 6 -21.83 9.71 1.04
N THR A 7 -23.13 9.88 0.91
CA THR A 7 -23.86 11.13 1.14
C THR A 7 -24.94 10.88 2.19
N LEU A 8 -25.50 11.96 2.75
CA LEU A 8 -26.64 11.83 3.68
C LEU A 8 -27.85 11.14 3.03
N GLY A 9 -28.00 11.24 1.71
CA GLY A 9 -29.05 10.56 0.96
C GLY A 9 -28.93 9.04 0.90
N ASP A 10 -27.76 8.49 1.25
CA ASP A 10 -27.53 7.03 1.27
C ASP A 10 -27.98 6.38 2.58
N ALA A 11 -28.39 7.19 3.57
CA ALA A 11 -28.72 6.71 4.91
C ALA A 11 -29.75 5.60 4.93
N LYS A 12 -30.81 5.69 4.12
CA LYS A 12 -31.82 4.63 4.02
C LYS A 12 -31.22 3.30 3.59
N GLY A 13 -30.39 3.30 2.54
CA GLY A 13 -29.77 2.09 2.00
C GLY A 13 -28.74 1.48 2.96
N ILE A 14 -27.93 2.32 3.62
CA ILE A 14 -26.97 1.89 4.66
C ILE A 14 -27.72 1.31 5.86
N CYS A 15 -28.78 1.99 6.31
CA CYS A 15 -29.63 1.58 7.43
C CYS A 15 -30.29 0.22 7.17
N ASP A 16 -30.81 -0.01 5.96
CA ASP A 16 -31.42 -1.29 5.59
C ASP A 16 -30.42 -2.46 5.66
N ILE A 17 -29.19 -2.24 5.17
CA ILE A 17 -28.12 -3.23 5.29
C ILE A 17 -27.80 -3.48 6.76
N TYR A 18 -27.56 -2.41 7.52
CA TYR A 18 -27.10 -2.50 8.90
C TYR A 18 -28.14 -3.15 9.83
N ASN A 19 -29.41 -2.77 9.72
CA ASN A 19 -30.47 -3.30 10.58
C ASN A 19 -30.70 -4.79 10.39
N TYR A 20 -30.48 -5.34 9.18
CA TYR A 20 -30.47 -6.79 9.02
C TYR A 20 -29.42 -7.44 9.94
N TYR A 21 -28.21 -6.89 10.02
CA TYR A 21 -27.17 -7.41 10.90
C TYR A 21 -27.50 -7.20 12.38
N VAL A 22 -28.12 -6.09 12.76
CA VAL A 22 -28.62 -5.83 14.13
C VAL A 22 -29.63 -6.89 14.54
N GLU A 23 -30.66 -7.10 13.73
CA GLU A 23 -31.83 -7.92 14.10
C GLU A 23 -31.58 -9.43 13.95
N ASN A 24 -30.65 -9.83 13.08
CA ASN A 24 -30.51 -11.25 12.68
C ASN A 24 -29.13 -11.85 12.97
N THR A 25 -28.14 -11.06 13.42
CA THR A 25 -26.76 -11.55 13.59
C THR A 25 -26.04 -10.95 14.80
N ALA A 26 -24.99 -11.63 15.27
CA ALA A 26 -24.09 -11.09 16.30
C ALA A 26 -22.93 -10.26 15.72
N ILE A 27 -22.94 -9.94 14.42
CA ILE A 27 -21.82 -9.23 13.75
C ILE A 27 -21.65 -7.81 14.29
N THR A 28 -22.76 -7.13 14.57
CA THR A 28 -22.79 -5.91 15.38
C THR A 28 -23.42 -6.21 16.74
N PHE A 29 -22.97 -5.49 17.77
CA PHE A 29 -23.47 -5.62 19.13
C PHE A 29 -24.60 -4.64 19.46
N GLU A 30 -24.99 -3.80 18.50
CA GLU A 30 -26.20 -3.01 18.60
C GLU A 30 -27.43 -3.94 18.68
N THR A 31 -28.34 -3.67 19.61
CA THR A 31 -29.47 -4.56 19.96
C THR A 31 -30.83 -4.05 19.49
N ALA A 32 -30.91 -2.79 19.08
CA ALA A 32 -32.12 -2.17 18.56
C ALA A 32 -31.85 -1.59 17.17
N ALA A 33 -32.82 -1.73 16.27
CA ALA A 33 -32.72 -1.18 14.93
C ALA A 33 -32.56 0.34 14.96
N VAL A 34 -31.66 0.83 14.11
CA VAL A 34 -31.37 2.25 13.93
C VAL A 34 -32.38 2.83 12.94
N ASN A 35 -32.83 4.07 13.14
CA ASN A 35 -33.68 4.74 12.17
C ASN A 35 -32.86 5.54 11.14
N GLU A 36 -33.51 5.98 10.06
CA GLU A 36 -32.81 6.72 8.99
C GLU A 36 -32.19 8.03 9.48
N THR A 37 -32.86 8.79 10.33
CA THR A 37 -32.35 10.07 10.87
C THR A 37 -31.09 9.86 11.71
N GLU A 38 -31.06 8.81 12.53
CA GLU A 38 -29.88 8.45 13.29
C GLU A 38 -28.74 8.01 12.38
N MET A 39 -29.01 7.22 11.33
CA MET A 39 -27.99 6.83 10.36
C MET A 39 -27.47 8.05 9.57
N GLN A 40 -28.33 9.01 9.20
CA GLN A 40 -27.92 10.28 8.61
C GLN A 40 -26.95 11.03 9.51
N GLN A 41 -27.23 11.10 10.82
CA GLN A 41 -26.33 11.75 11.78
C GLN A 41 -24.98 11.02 11.86
N ARG A 42 -24.98 9.68 11.94
CA ARG A 42 -23.73 8.88 11.94
C ARG A 42 -22.89 9.14 10.69
N ILE A 43 -23.51 9.15 9.50
CA ILE A 43 -22.82 9.45 8.24
C ILE A 43 -22.24 10.86 8.30
N LYS A 44 -23.03 11.84 8.76
CA LYS A 44 -22.58 13.22 8.91
C LYS A 44 -21.35 13.33 9.80
N ASP A 45 -21.36 12.70 10.97
CA ASP A 45 -20.27 12.76 11.94
C ASP A 45 -18.96 12.22 11.34
N PHE A 46 -19.01 11.09 10.62
CA PHE A 46 -17.83 10.54 9.93
C PHE A 46 -17.29 11.47 8.84
N LEU A 47 -18.19 12.11 8.07
CA LEU A 47 -17.80 13.03 7.00
C LEU A 47 -17.21 14.32 7.56
N ASP A 48 -17.78 14.87 8.63
CA ASP A 48 -17.29 16.07 9.33
C ASP A 48 -15.88 15.83 9.91
N ASP A 49 -15.61 14.63 10.44
CA ASP A 49 -14.28 14.23 10.93
C ASP A 49 -13.25 14.00 9.81
N GLY A 50 -13.66 14.12 8.54
CA GLY A 50 -12.78 13.97 7.37
C GLY A 50 -12.39 12.52 7.09
N PHE A 51 -13.17 11.55 7.57
CA PHE A 51 -12.92 10.14 7.32
C PHE A 51 -13.51 9.66 5.99
N PRO A 52 -12.85 8.71 5.30
CA PRO A 52 -13.40 8.13 4.09
C PRO A 52 -14.60 7.24 4.44
N TYR A 53 -15.70 7.47 3.72
CA TYR A 53 -16.91 6.66 3.79
C TYR A 53 -17.37 6.39 2.36
N TYR A 54 -17.40 5.12 1.96
CA TYR A 54 -17.78 4.70 0.62
C TYR A 54 -18.98 3.77 0.62
N VAL A 55 -19.81 3.91 -0.42
CA VAL A 55 -20.89 2.99 -0.73
C VAL A 55 -20.62 2.27 -2.05
N GLY A 56 -21.01 1.00 -2.10
CA GLY A 56 -21.06 0.19 -3.31
C GLY A 56 -22.49 0.15 -3.83
N GLU A 57 -22.68 0.60 -5.07
CA GLU A 57 -23.98 0.68 -5.73
C GLU A 57 -24.06 -0.31 -6.90
N LEU A 58 -25.20 -0.99 -7.02
CA LEU A 58 -25.54 -1.83 -8.16
C LEU A 58 -27.01 -1.58 -8.52
N ASP A 59 -27.26 -1.21 -9.78
CA ASP A 59 -28.60 -0.92 -10.31
C ASP A 59 -29.39 0.10 -9.47
N GLY A 60 -28.71 1.15 -9.01
CA GLY A 60 -29.30 2.22 -8.19
C GLY A 60 -29.54 1.84 -6.71
N LYS A 61 -29.23 0.60 -6.30
CA LYS A 61 -29.35 0.14 -4.92
C LYS A 61 -27.98 0.10 -4.23
N ILE A 62 -27.91 0.56 -2.99
CA ILE A 62 -26.74 0.35 -2.13
C ILE A 62 -26.68 -1.14 -1.74
N ILE A 63 -25.57 -1.79 -2.06
CA ILE A 63 -25.34 -3.23 -1.82
C ILE A 63 -24.21 -3.50 -0.83
N GLY A 64 -23.56 -2.45 -0.33
CA GLY A 64 -22.52 -2.53 0.67
C GLY A 64 -21.92 -1.17 0.95
N TYR A 65 -21.21 -1.06 2.05
CA TYR A 65 -20.50 0.15 2.43
C TYR A 65 -19.29 -0.18 3.28
N CYS A 66 -18.31 0.72 3.27
CA CYS A 66 -17.14 0.64 4.11
C CYS A 66 -16.69 2.03 4.54
N TYR A 67 -16.12 2.12 5.72
CA TYR A 67 -15.57 3.36 6.25
C TYR A 67 -14.40 3.07 7.18
N LEU A 68 -13.70 4.13 7.54
CA LEU A 68 -12.59 4.11 8.49
C LEU A 68 -12.81 5.20 9.53
N HIS A 69 -12.37 4.98 10.78
CA HIS A 69 -12.46 5.99 11.83
C HIS A 69 -11.37 5.84 12.88
N ASN A 70 -11.32 6.73 13.87
CA ASN A 70 -10.41 6.60 15.00
C ASN A 70 -10.72 5.33 15.80
N TRP A 71 -9.73 4.47 16.03
CA TRP A 71 -9.88 3.31 16.90
C TRP A 71 -10.04 3.70 18.37
N ASN A 72 -9.40 4.79 18.80
CA ASN A 72 -9.48 5.29 20.16
C ASN A 72 -9.28 6.82 20.18
N ASN A 73 -9.98 7.51 21.07
CA ASN A 73 -9.96 8.98 21.15
C ASN A 73 -8.72 9.55 21.86
N ARG A 74 -7.86 8.71 22.46
CA ARG A 74 -6.59 9.17 23.07
C ARG A 74 -5.57 9.48 21.99
N CYS A 75 -4.88 10.62 22.10
CA CYS A 75 -3.97 11.13 21.08
C CYS A 75 -2.83 10.18 20.69
N ALA A 76 -2.37 9.30 21.58
CA ALA A 76 -1.36 8.29 21.28
C ALA A 76 -1.80 7.27 20.21
N TYR A 77 -3.11 7.18 19.94
CA TYR A 77 -3.68 6.31 18.89
C TYR A 77 -4.07 7.08 17.63
N SER A 78 -3.64 8.34 17.46
CA SER A 78 -4.01 9.17 16.31
C SER A 78 -3.70 8.53 14.96
N SER A 79 -2.64 7.73 14.87
CA SER A 79 -2.24 6.99 13.67
C SER A 79 -2.86 5.59 13.54
N THR A 80 -3.66 5.15 14.52
CA THR A 80 -4.36 3.86 14.49
C THR A 80 -5.83 4.07 14.16
N LYS A 81 -6.33 3.34 13.17
CA LYS A 81 -7.69 3.48 12.67
C LYS A 81 -8.43 2.16 12.70
N GLU A 82 -9.74 2.20 12.80
CA GLU A 82 -10.60 1.04 12.71
C GLU A 82 -11.35 1.03 11.38
N VAL A 83 -11.37 -0.13 10.72
CA VAL A 83 -12.04 -0.33 9.43
C VAL A 83 -13.31 -1.14 9.61
N THR A 84 -14.32 -0.79 8.82
CA THR A 84 -15.60 -1.48 8.85
C THR A 84 -16.08 -1.72 7.43
N VAL A 85 -16.68 -2.88 7.18
CA VAL A 85 -17.33 -3.22 5.91
C VAL A 85 -18.59 -4.04 6.18
N TYR A 86 -19.68 -3.67 5.50
CA TYR A 86 -20.94 -4.40 5.50
C TYR A 86 -21.40 -4.61 4.06
N ILE A 87 -21.98 -5.79 3.80
CA ILE A 87 -22.49 -6.18 2.48
C ILE A 87 -23.95 -6.57 2.63
N ASP A 88 -24.80 -6.15 1.70
CA ASP A 88 -26.20 -6.56 1.69
C ASP A 88 -26.30 -8.10 1.71
N LYS A 89 -27.20 -8.61 2.56
CA LYS A 89 -27.37 -10.03 2.84
C LYS A 89 -27.57 -10.89 1.58
N ASP A 90 -28.17 -10.32 0.53
CA ASP A 90 -28.56 -11.02 -0.70
C ASP A 90 -27.41 -11.12 -1.71
N VAL A 91 -26.28 -10.46 -1.45
CA VAL A 91 -25.12 -10.44 -2.35
C VAL A 91 -23.80 -10.82 -1.66
N LYS A 92 -23.86 -11.43 -0.48
CA LYS A 92 -22.70 -11.98 0.23
C LYS A 92 -21.97 -13.05 -0.61
N GLY A 93 -20.67 -13.22 -0.36
CA GLY A 93 -19.84 -14.22 -1.04
C GLY A 93 -19.45 -13.89 -2.49
N LYS A 94 -19.89 -12.77 -3.05
CA LYS A 94 -19.61 -12.36 -4.44
C LYS A 94 -18.37 -11.47 -4.60
N GLY A 95 -17.53 -11.37 -3.57
CA GLY A 95 -16.30 -10.57 -3.58
C GLY A 95 -16.49 -9.06 -3.39
N PHE A 96 -17.72 -8.55 -3.20
CA PHE A 96 -17.96 -7.11 -3.03
C PHE A 96 -17.22 -6.48 -1.84
N GLY A 97 -17.06 -7.21 -0.73
CA GLY A 97 -16.25 -6.76 0.41
C GLY A 97 -14.78 -6.55 0.04
N THR A 98 -14.21 -7.44 -0.78
CA THR A 98 -12.85 -7.26 -1.33
C THR A 98 -12.77 -6.01 -2.19
N ILE A 99 -13.74 -5.76 -3.07
CA ILE A 99 -13.71 -4.61 -3.98
C ILE A 99 -13.83 -3.29 -3.19
N LEU A 100 -14.68 -3.23 -2.16
CA LEU A 100 -14.80 -2.08 -1.27
C LEU A 100 -13.50 -1.81 -0.50
N TYR A 101 -12.90 -2.84 0.10
CA TYR A 101 -11.60 -2.69 0.77
C TYR A 101 -10.46 -2.31 -0.17
N GLN A 102 -10.41 -2.86 -1.39
CA GLN A 102 -9.43 -2.42 -2.39
C GLN A 102 -9.58 -0.93 -2.71
N HIS A 103 -10.81 -0.40 -2.74
CA HIS A 103 -11.03 1.03 -2.93
C HIS A 103 -10.62 1.84 -1.70
N LEU A 104 -11.07 1.44 -0.51
CA LEU A 104 -10.77 2.11 0.75
C LEU A 104 -9.24 2.17 1.01
N PHE A 105 -8.53 1.06 0.80
CA PHE A 105 -7.09 0.98 1.07
C PHE A 105 -6.23 1.79 0.10
N LYS A 106 -6.67 2.04 -1.15
CA LYS A 106 -5.96 2.95 -2.08
C LYS A 106 -5.81 4.36 -1.50
N GLU A 107 -6.78 4.82 -0.73
CA GLU A 107 -6.80 6.15 -0.14
C GLU A 107 -6.11 6.20 1.22
N ILE A 108 -5.97 5.07 1.92
CA ILE A 108 -5.36 4.99 3.26
C ILE A 108 -3.86 5.27 3.23
N TYR A 109 -3.15 4.88 2.17
CA TYR A 109 -1.74 5.21 2.03
C TYR A 109 -1.46 6.72 1.79
N LYS A 110 -2.50 7.55 1.67
CA LYS A 110 -2.37 9.01 1.54
C LYS A 110 -2.43 9.73 2.90
N LYS A 111 -2.76 9.03 4.00
CA LYS A 111 -2.92 9.58 5.35
C LYS A 111 -1.91 8.95 6.31
N GLU A 112 -1.60 9.63 7.43
CA GLU A 112 -0.67 9.19 8.50
C GLU A 112 -1.22 7.97 9.30
N VAL A 113 -1.64 6.91 8.61
CA VAL A 113 -2.15 5.68 9.24
C VAL A 113 -1.03 4.68 9.39
N HIS A 114 -0.69 4.34 10.63
CA HIS A 114 0.31 3.33 10.97
C HIS A 114 -0.32 1.93 11.09
N ALA A 115 -1.52 1.84 11.69
CA ALA A 115 -2.20 0.56 11.90
C ALA A 115 -3.70 0.65 11.64
N LEU A 116 -4.24 -0.44 11.10
CA LEU A 116 -5.67 -0.70 10.94
C LEU A 116 -6.09 -1.82 11.86
N ILE A 117 -7.23 -1.65 12.52
CA ILE A 117 -7.89 -2.65 13.36
C ILE A 117 -9.23 -3.01 12.73
N ALA A 118 -9.58 -4.29 12.80
CA ALA A 118 -10.91 -4.78 12.47
C ALA A 118 -11.43 -5.66 13.62
N GLY A 119 -12.51 -5.24 14.26
CA GLY A 119 -13.25 -6.05 15.23
C GLY A 119 -14.12 -7.09 14.54
N ILE A 120 -14.03 -8.36 14.97
CA ILE A 120 -14.81 -9.46 14.41
C ILE A 120 -15.44 -10.24 15.56
N CYS A 121 -16.77 -10.27 15.64
CA CYS A 121 -17.48 -11.27 16.45
C CYS A 121 -17.23 -12.65 15.83
N ILE A 122 -16.70 -13.59 16.62
CA ILE A 122 -16.35 -14.93 16.18
C ILE A 122 -17.29 -15.98 16.79
N PRO A 123 -17.59 -17.10 16.07
CA PRO A 123 -17.04 -17.52 14.77
C PRO A 123 -17.60 -16.71 13.58
N ASN A 124 -16.72 -16.37 12.63
CA ASN A 124 -17.07 -15.71 11.37
C ASN A 124 -15.95 -15.88 10.33
N GLU A 125 -15.85 -17.09 9.78
CA GLU A 125 -14.75 -17.49 8.86
C GLU A 125 -14.71 -16.61 7.61
N SER A 126 -15.86 -16.15 7.13
CA SER A 126 -15.93 -15.26 5.97
C SER A 126 -15.26 -13.91 6.22
N SER A 127 -15.48 -13.31 7.39
CA SER A 127 -14.83 -12.06 7.76
C SER A 127 -13.35 -12.27 8.03
N VAL A 128 -12.98 -13.33 8.76
CA VAL A 128 -11.58 -13.68 9.02
C VAL A 128 -10.81 -13.85 7.71
N HIS A 129 -11.34 -14.64 6.76
CA HIS A 129 -10.71 -14.85 5.46
C HIS A 129 -10.58 -13.55 4.65
N LEU A 130 -11.58 -12.68 4.68
CA LEU A 130 -11.51 -11.38 4.02
C LEU A 130 -10.36 -10.55 4.57
N HIS A 131 -10.23 -10.43 5.89
CA HIS A 131 -9.19 -9.60 6.51
C HIS A 131 -7.79 -10.19 6.31
N GLU A 132 -7.63 -11.50 6.51
CA GLU A 132 -6.34 -12.17 6.32
C GLU A 132 -5.85 -12.11 4.87
N LYS A 133 -6.77 -12.09 3.89
CA LYS A 133 -6.45 -11.85 2.48
C LYS A 133 -5.79 -10.48 2.23
N PHE A 134 -6.09 -9.48 3.05
CA PHE A 134 -5.46 -8.15 2.99
C PHE A 134 -4.24 -8.03 3.93
N GLY A 135 -3.75 -9.14 4.48
CA GLY A 135 -2.56 -9.17 5.32
C GLY A 135 -2.82 -8.90 6.81
N PHE A 136 -4.07 -8.72 7.22
CA PHE A 136 -4.37 -8.61 8.65
C PHE A 136 -4.02 -9.91 9.38
N ARG A 137 -3.60 -9.80 10.64
CA ARG A 137 -3.32 -10.92 11.53
C ARG A 137 -4.10 -10.76 12.83
N GLN A 138 -4.53 -11.87 13.43
CA GLN A 138 -5.21 -11.82 14.71
C GLN A 138 -4.26 -11.28 15.79
N ALA A 139 -4.64 -10.17 16.41
CA ALA A 139 -3.87 -9.50 17.46
C ALA A 139 -4.42 -9.78 18.87
N SER A 140 -5.71 -10.06 18.98
CA SER A 140 -6.35 -10.41 20.27
C SER A 140 -7.60 -11.29 20.09
N HIS A 141 -8.00 -11.93 21.19
CA HIS A 141 -9.24 -12.68 21.34
C HIS A 141 -9.77 -12.48 22.76
N MET A 142 -10.90 -11.78 22.89
CA MET A 142 -11.62 -11.59 24.14
C MET A 142 -12.81 -12.54 24.19
N LYS A 143 -12.85 -13.38 25.21
CA LYS A 143 -13.92 -14.37 25.39
C LYS A 143 -15.09 -13.75 26.14
N GLU A 144 -16.30 -14.13 25.74
CA GLU A 144 -17.56 -13.81 26.43
C GLU A 144 -17.72 -12.31 26.75
N ILE A 145 -17.28 -11.45 25.83
CA ILE A 145 -17.15 -10.00 26.06
C ILE A 145 -18.43 -9.22 25.73
N GLY A 146 -19.36 -9.82 24.99
CA GLY A 146 -20.67 -9.22 24.69
C GLY A 146 -21.82 -10.21 24.82
N TRP A 147 -23.00 -9.71 25.17
CA TRP A 147 -24.21 -10.52 25.29
C TRP A 147 -25.20 -10.15 24.18
N LYS A 148 -25.55 -11.11 23.32
CA LYS A 148 -26.55 -10.91 22.26
C LYS A 148 -27.17 -12.23 21.78
N PHE A 149 -28.50 -12.25 21.64
CA PHE A 149 -29.30 -13.43 21.34
C PHE A 149 -29.08 -14.58 22.33
N ASP A 150 -29.26 -14.26 23.62
CA ASP A 150 -29.18 -15.20 24.75
C ASP A 150 -27.86 -15.99 24.83
N GLN A 151 -26.78 -15.42 24.29
CA GLN A 151 -25.47 -16.03 24.24
C GLN A 151 -24.39 -14.97 24.47
N TRP A 152 -23.36 -15.37 25.22
CA TRP A 152 -22.10 -14.65 25.28
C TRP A 152 -21.35 -14.80 23.95
N ARG A 153 -20.73 -13.72 23.50
CA ARG A 153 -20.06 -13.58 22.21
C ARG A 153 -18.60 -13.22 22.42
N ASP A 154 -17.75 -13.89 21.67
CA ASP A 154 -16.33 -13.62 21.61
C ASP A 154 -16.06 -12.57 20.52
N VAL A 155 -15.07 -11.69 20.77
CA VAL A 155 -14.59 -10.73 19.78
C VAL A 155 -13.09 -10.89 19.65
N GLY A 156 -12.64 -11.08 18.41
CA GLY A 156 -11.24 -10.97 18.05
C GLY A 156 -10.96 -9.66 17.32
N HIS A 157 -9.73 -9.17 17.45
CA HIS A 157 -9.26 -8.05 16.63
C HIS A 157 -8.20 -8.54 15.66
N TRP A 158 -8.38 -8.20 14.39
CA TRP A 158 -7.40 -8.38 13.35
C TRP A 158 -6.70 -7.05 13.10
N GLN A 159 -5.37 -7.06 13.07
CA GLN A 159 -4.54 -5.89 12.88
C GLN A 159 -3.74 -5.99 11.58
N LEU A 160 -3.68 -4.88 10.85
CA LEU A 160 -2.74 -4.66 9.76
C LEU A 160 -1.88 -3.43 10.11
N VAL A 161 -0.57 -3.60 10.25
CA VAL A 161 0.35 -2.48 10.35
C VAL A 161 0.66 -2.03 8.92
N VAL A 162 0.15 -0.86 8.52
CA VAL A 162 0.17 -0.35 7.13
C VAL A 162 1.60 -0.17 6.63
N ASN A 163 2.51 0.23 7.54
CA ASN A 163 3.92 0.37 7.23
C ASN A 163 4.61 -0.95 6.88
N GLN A 164 4.00 -2.12 7.11
CA GLN A 164 4.58 -3.41 6.71
C GLN A 164 4.35 -3.75 5.22
N ILE A 165 3.76 -2.85 4.43
CA ILE A 165 3.72 -2.99 2.96
C ILE A 165 4.98 -2.32 2.40
N PRO A 166 5.88 -3.09 1.77
CA PRO A 166 7.14 -2.55 1.32
C PRO A 166 6.90 -1.48 0.25
N PRO A 167 7.58 -0.33 0.33
CA PRO A 167 7.39 0.76 -0.62
C PRO A 167 7.75 0.31 -2.03
N LYS A 168 7.00 0.84 -3.00
CA LYS A 168 7.26 0.63 -4.43
C LYS A 168 8.22 1.72 -4.93
N ILE A 169 9.41 1.30 -5.34
CA ILE A 169 10.53 2.18 -5.69
C ILE A 169 10.90 1.96 -7.15
N LEU A 170 10.88 3.03 -7.95
CA LEU A 170 11.36 3.03 -9.33
C LEU A 170 12.64 3.86 -9.46
N ILE A 171 13.70 3.24 -9.98
CA ILE A 171 14.99 3.88 -10.20
C ILE A 171 15.20 4.12 -11.70
N LEU A 172 15.35 5.37 -12.09
CA LEU A 172 15.50 5.79 -13.48
C LEU A 172 16.92 6.17 -13.81
N CYS A 173 17.44 5.62 -14.90
CA CYS A 173 18.59 6.21 -15.60
C CYS A 173 18.33 6.27 -17.11
N THR A 174 19.31 6.74 -17.88
CA THR A 174 19.13 6.88 -19.34
C THR A 174 19.05 5.50 -20.00
N GLY A 175 20.08 4.68 -19.82
CA GLY A 175 20.24 3.40 -20.54
C GLY A 175 19.73 2.15 -19.82
N ASN A 176 19.38 2.26 -18.54
CA ASN A 176 19.06 1.14 -17.64
C ASN A 176 20.05 -0.04 -17.70
N SER A 177 21.33 0.28 -17.88
CA SER A 177 22.41 -0.70 -18.08
C SER A 177 23.38 -0.79 -16.90
N CYS A 178 23.68 0.33 -16.22
CA CYS A 178 24.70 0.42 -15.18
C CYS A 178 24.13 0.92 -13.83
N ARG A 179 24.06 2.25 -13.65
CA ARG A 179 23.77 2.92 -12.36
C ARG A 179 22.46 2.47 -11.70
N SER A 180 21.36 2.50 -12.46
CA SER A 180 20.05 2.10 -11.92
C SER A 180 19.99 0.62 -11.56
N GLN A 181 20.75 -0.23 -12.27
CA GLN A 181 20.84 -1.67 -12.01
C GLN A 181 21.62 -1.95 -10.72
N MET A 182 22.72 -1.24 -10.52
CA MET A 182 23.49 -1.31 -9.27
C MET A 182 22.66 -0.83 -8.08
N ALA A 183 21.97 0.30 -8.23
CA ALA A 183 21.10 0.85 -7.18
C ALA A 183 19.92 -0.08 -6.84
N HIS A 184 19.32 -0.71 -7.87
CA HIS A 184 18.27 -1.72 -7.69
C HIS A 184 18.79 -2.89 -6.86
N GLY A 185 19.90 -3.49 -7.30
CA GLY A 185 20.51 -4.63 -6.59
C GLY A 185 20.86 -4.30 -5.15
N PHE A 186 21.40 -3.10 -4.87
CA PHE A 186 21.71 -2.70 -3.51
C PHE A 186 20.48 -2.56 -2.61
N LEU A 187 19.42 -1.87 -3.06
CA LEU A 187 18.20 -1.76 -2.25
C LEU A 187 17.60 -3.13 -1.93
N GLN A 188 17.53 -4.05 -2.90
CA GLN A 188 17.08 -5.42 -2.66
C GLN A 188 18.00 -6.20 -1.70
N SER A 189 19.31 -5.95 -1.75
CA SER A 189 20.28 -6.57 -0.83
C SER A 189 20.18 -6.05 0.60
N PHE A 190 19.73 -4.80 0.79
CA PHE A 190 19.54 -4.20 2.11
C PHE A 190 18.27 -4.72 2.78
N ASP A 191 17.21 -4.87 2.00
CA ASP A 191 15.94 -5.44 2.45
C ASP A 191 15.22 -6.16 1.29
N PRO A 192 15.16 -7.50 1.32
CA PRO A 192 14.58 -8.29 0.25
C PRO A 192 13.06 -8.13 0.13
N LYS A 193 12.40 -7.46 1.09
CA LYS A 193 10.97 -7.19 1.03
C LYS A 193 10.64 -6.00 0.12
N LEU A 194 11.58 -5.08 -0.12
CA LEU A 194 11.34 -3.87 -0.93
C LEU A 194 10.91 -4.21 -2.36
N LEU A 195 9.90 -3.49 -2.86
CA LEU A 195 9.44 -3.61 -4.24
C LEU A 195 10.23 -2.64 -5.12
N VAL A 196 11.43 -3.08 -5.53
CA VAL A 196 12.37 -2.26 -6.31
C VAL A 196 12.31 -2.59 -7.79
N TYR A 197 12.27 -1.55 -8.61
CA TYR A 197 12.24 -1.60 -10.06
C TYR A 197 13.27 -0.61 -10.61
N SER A 198 13.73 -0.87 -11.83
CA SER A 198 14.56 0.10 -12.55
C SER A 198 14.19 0.17 -14.02
N ALA A 199 14.33 1.37 -14.61
CA ALA A 199 13.97 1.59 -16.00
C ALA A 199 14.82 2.65 -16.69
N GLY A 200 14.78 2.63 -18.02
CA GLY A 200 15.54 3.49 -18.91
C GLY A 200 14.64 4.42 -19.70
N THR A 201 14.97 5.71 -19.78
CA THR A 201 14.32 6.62 -20.74
C THR A 201 14.70 6.29 -22.19
N ARG A 202 15.87 5.70 -22.37
CA ARG A 202 16.37 5.09 -23.62
C ARG A 202 17.03 3.76 -23.28
N ALA A 203 16.23 2.81 -22.83
CA ALA A 203 16.70 1.50 -22.38
C ALA A 203 17.58 0.82 -23.44
N SER A 204 18.74 0.32 -23.01
CA SER A 204 19.75 -0.28 -23.89
C SER A 204 19.41 -1.71 -24.33
N GLY A 205 18.42 -2.34 -23.69
CA GLY A 205 17.99 -3.72 -23.94
C GLY A 205 18.85 -4.78 -23.25
N LYS A 206 19.96 -4.42 -22.60
CA LYS A 206 20.79 -5.34 -21.81
C LYS A 206 21.48 -4.67 -20.63
N VAL A 207 21.65 -5.41 -19.54
CA VAL A 207 22.48 -4.98 -18.41
C VAL A 207 23.95 -5.00 -18.81
N ASN A 208 24.73 -4.02 -18.36
CA ASN A 208 26.15 -3.93 -18.69
C ASN A 208 26.93 -5.07 -18.01
N PRO A 209 27.71 -5.89 -18.75
CA PRO A 209 28.46 -7.00 -18.17
C PRO A 209 29.43 -6.59 -17.06
N LYS A 210 30.06 -5.40 -17.17
CA LYS A 210 30.98 -4.89 -16.15
C LYS A 210 30.23 -4.48 -14.89
N ALA A 211 29.00 -3.98 -15.02
CA ALA A 211 28.14 -3.71 -13.87
C ALA A 211 27.79 -5.00 -13.11
N ILE A 212 27.47 -6.08 -13.84
CA ILE A 212 27.25 -7.41 -13.25
C ILE A 212 28.51 -7.89 -12.53
N GLU A 213 29.68 -7.80 -13.18
CA GLU A 213 30.97 -8.22 -12.61
C GLU A 213 31.28 -7.52 -11.28
N VAL A 214 31.19 -6.19 -11.24
CA VAL A 214 31.53 -5.43 -10.02
C VAL A 214 30.49 -5.59 -8.91
N MET A 215 29.21 -5.80 -9.25
CA MET A 215 28.16 -6.09 -8.26
C MET A 215 28.33 -7.49 -7.66
N MET A 216 28.65 -8.49 -8.50
CA MET A 216 29.00 -9.84 -8.04
C MET A 216 30.18 -9.80 -7.06
N GLY A 217 31.21 -9.00 -7.36
CA GLY A 217 32.34 -8.77 -6.47
C GLY A 217 31.99 -8.09 -5.13
N ALA A 218 30.82 -7.44 -5.04
CA ALA A 218 30.26 -6.89 -3.80
C ALA A 218 29.24 -7.83 -3.11
N GLY A 219 29.05 -9.05 -3.63
CA GLY A 219 28.12 -10.03 -3.08
C GLY A 219 26.66 -9.85 -3.51
N VAL A 220 26.38 -9.05 -4.55
CA VAL A 220 25.03 -8.78 -5.05
C VAL A 220 24.93 -9.23 -6.50
N ASP A 221 24.15 -10.28 -6.77
CA ASP A 221 23.95 -10.78 -8.12
C ASP A 221 22.81 -10.03 -8.84
N ILE A 222 23.16 -9.29 -9.90
CA ILE A 222 22.20 -8.60 -10.78
C ILE A 222 22.16 -9.21 -12.19
N SER A 223 22.76 -10.39 -12.40
CA SER A 223 22.86 -11.03 -13.73
C SER A 223 21.50 -11.41 -14.32
N HIS A 224 20.48 -11.56 -13.47
CA HIS A 224 19.11 -11.89 -13.83
C HIS A 224 18.25 -10.65 -14.13
N HIS A 225 18.77 -9.43 -13.94
CA HIS A 225 18.03 -8.20 -14.22
C HIS A 225 17.85 -7.96 -15.73
N THR A 226 16.84 -7.16 -16.06
CA THR A 226 16.51 -6.73 -17.43
C THR A 226 16.68 -5.22 -17.59
N SER A 227 16.99 -4.78 -18.81
CA SER A 227 17.08 -3.36 -19.15
C SER A 227 15.72 -2.87 -19.70
N ASP A 228 14.81 -2.50 -18.81
CA ASP A 228 13.42 -2.18 -19.15
C ASP A 228 13.22 -0.72 -19.56
N ASN A 229 12.21 -0.48 -20.41
CA ASN A 229 11.84 0.87 -20.84
C ASN A 229 10.87 1.50 -19.84
N VAL A 230 11.07 2.78 -19.52
CA VAL A 230 10.23 3.54 -18.58
C VAL A 230 8.75 3.60 -18.99
N GLU A 231 8.43 3.50 -20.28
CA GLU A 231 7.06 3.46 -20.80
C GLU A 231 6.20 2.35 -20.16
N GLN A 232 6.83 1.23 -19.77
CA GLN A 232 6.16 0.12 -19.09
C GLN A 232 5.59 0.52 -17.72
N TYR A 233 6.12 1.58 -17.11
CA TYR A 233 5.85 1.98 -15.73
C TYR A 233 5.10 3.31 -15.60
N MET A 234 4.79 3.99 -16.70
CA MET A 234 4.21 5.34 -16.67
C MET A 234 2.80 5.41 -16.05
N ASN A 235 2.04 4.32 -16.12
CA ASN A 235 0.67 4.22 -15.61
C ASN A 235 0.58 3.63 -14.19
N GLU A 236 1.73 3.34 -13.56
CA GLU A 236 1.81 2.78 -12.22
C GLU A 236 1.94 3.88 -11.15
N GLU A 237 1.51 3.57 -9.92
CA GLU A 237 1.74 4.42 -8.75
C GLU A 237 3.05 4.05 -8.05
N TRP A 238 3.74 5.06 -7.50
CA TRP A 238 5.07 4.91 -6.91
C TRP A 238 5.22 5.69 -5.59
N ASP A 239 5.81 5.05 -4.59
CA ASP A 239 6.21 5.72 -3.35
C ASP A 239 7.48 6.56 -3.59
N TYR A 240 8.40 6.03 -4.40
CA TYR A 240 9.62 6.71 -4.81
C TYR A 240 9.87 6.56 -6.31
N VAL A 241 10.16 7.68 -6.97
CA VAL A 241 10.83 7.71 -8.27
C VAL A 241 12.17 8.42 -8.10
N ILE A 242 13.26 7.71 -8.35
CA ILE A 242 14.63 8.19 -8.08
C ILE A 242 15.40 8.24 -9.40
N THR A 243 15.83 9.42 -9.83
CA THR A 243 16.69 9.58 -11.00
C THR A 243 18.15 9.52 -10.60
N VAL A 244 18.95 8.68 -11.26
CA VAL A 244 20.37 8.46 -10.92
C VAL A 244 21.38 9.00 -11.95
N CYS A 245 20.89 9.66 -13.00
CA CYS A 245 21.71 10.38 -13.96
C CYS A 245 21.07 11.71 -14.37
N GLY A 246 21.89 12.69 -14.75
CA GLY A 246 21.42 14.02 -15.18
C GLY A 246 20.46 13.94 -16.37
N GLY A 247 20.77 13.10 -17.36
CA GLY A 247 19.91 12.90 -18.52
C GLY A 247 18.50 12.39 -18.18
N ALA A 248 18.37 11.43 -17.26
CA ALA A 248 17.06 10.95 -16.81
C ALA A 248 16.34 11.94 -15.88
N ASN A 249 17.08 12.83 -15.22
CA ASN A 249 16.50 13.90 -14.42
C ASN A 249 15.85 14.97 -15.32
N GLU A 250 16.54 15.37 -16.38
CA GLU A 250 16.04 16.34 -17.37
C GLU A 250 14.94 15.75 -18.25
N SER A 251 15.06 14.48 -18.62
CA SER A 251 14.09 13.76 -19.46
C SER A 251 13.10 12.93 -18.64
N CYS A 252 12.91 13.24 -17.36
CA CYS A 252 12.04 12.47 -16.47
C CYS A 252 10.59 12.57 -16.99
N PRO A 253 9.96 11.45 -17.38
CA PRO A 253 8.62 11.51 -17.95
C PRO A 253 7.59 11.94 -16.91
N ALA A 254 6.52 12.59 -17.38
CA ALA A 254 5.33 12.79 -16.57
C ALA A 254 4.67 11.42 -16.35
N PHE A 255 4.55 10.99 -15.10
CA PHE A 255 3.82 9.78 -14.74
C PHE A 255 2.33 10.13 -14.65
N SER A 256 1.48 9.30 -15.25
CA SER A 256 0.03 9.45 -15.13
C SER A 256 -0.48 8.93 -13.77
N GLY A 257 0.25 7.98 -13.17
CA GLY A 257 0.06 7.54 -11.79
C GLY A 257 0.65 8.48 -10.74
N LYS A 258 0.17 8.38 -9.49
CA LYS A 258 0.66 9.21 -8.37
C LYS A 258 2.08 8.81 -7.98
N VAL A 259 2.98 9.78 -7.91
CA VAL A 259 4.33 9.62 -7.38
C VAL A 259 4.46 10.43 -6.09
N ARG A 260 4.74 9.76 -4.95
CA ARG A 260 4.81 10.46 -3.65
C ARG A 260 6.10 11.24 -3.49
N ASN A 261 7.24 10.60 -3.74
CA ASN A 261 8.55 11.21 -3.61
C ASN A 261 9.30 11.15 -4.94
N ARG A 262 9.79 12.30 -5.39
CA ARG A 262 10.69 12.41 -6.55
C ARG A 262 12.05 12.88 -6.06
N LEU A 263 13.06 12.05 -6.23
CA LEU A 263 14.42 12.33 -5.78
C LEU A 263 15.39 12.27 -6.95
N HIS A 264 16.47 13.04 -6.85
CA HIS A 264 17.60 12.95 -7.74
C HIS A 264 18.87 12.66 -6.93
N ILE A 265 19.57 11.58 -7.30
CA ILE A 265 20.86 11.19 -6.70
C ILE A 265 21.81 10.90 -7.86
N GLY A 266 22.49 11.92 -8.36
CA GLY A 266 23.33 11.81 -9.55
C GLY A 266 24.64 11.06 -9.31
N PHE A 267 25.02 10.21 -10.26
CA PHE A 267 26.33 9.55 -10.30
C PHE A 267 26.95 9.66 -11.69
N ASP A 268 28.27 9.67 -11.75
CA ASP A 268 29.05 9.56 -12.99
C ASP A 268 28.67 8.29 -13.75
N ASP A 269 28.69 8.32 -15.09
CA ASP A 269 28.51 7.09 -15.86
C ASP A 269 29.86 6.36 -16.01
N PRO A 270 30.05 5.20 -15.36
CA PRO A 270 31.32 4.48 -15.48
C PRO A 270 31.52 3.91 -16.90
N SER A 271 30.50 3.88 -17.76
CA SER A 271 30.69 3.51 -19.18
C SER A 271 31.44 4.53 -20.00
N ASP A 272 31.56 5.78 -19.52
CA ASP A 272 32.29 6.85 -20.21
C ASP A 272 33.78 6.80 -19.90
N ALA A 273 34.20 5.98 -18.94
CA ALA A 273 35.61 5.79 -18.60
C ALA A 273 36.37 5.15 -19.78
N SER A 274 37.53 5.74 -20.10
CA SER A 274 38.43 5.26 -21.15
C SER A 274 39.87 5.17 -20.60
N GLY A 275 40.64 4.21 -21.10
CA GLY A 275 42.00 3.95 -20.62
C GLY A 275 42.29 2.46 -20.48
N THR A 276 43.12 2.10 -19.51
CA THR A 276 43.46 0.70 -19.23
C THR A 276 42.26 -0.06 -18.66
N THR A 277 42.27 -1.38 -18.80
CA THR A 277 41.22 -2.24 -18.25
C THR A 277 41.10 -2.10 -16.73
N GLU A 278 42.23 -1.94 -16.05
CA GLU A 278 42.31 -1.72 -14.60
C GLU A 278 41.68 -0.39 -14.21
N PHE A 279 41.93 0.68 -14.98
CA PHE A 279 41.35 1.99 -14.72
C PHE A 279 39.84 1.97 -14.91
N ILE A 280 39.35 1.43 -16.03
CA ILE A 280 37.92 1.28 -16.29
C ILE A 280 37.27 0.47 -15.17
N GLN A 281 37.87 -0.64 -14.76
CA GLN A 281 37.36 -1.45 -13.65
C GLN A 281 37.30 -0.66 -12.33
N SER A 282 38.32 0.15 -12.05
CA SER A 282 38.33 0.99 -10.86
C SER A 282 37.20 2.03 -10.85
N GLU A 283 36.84 2.59 -12.01
CA GLU A 283 35.72 3.54 -12.12
C GLU A 283 34.36 2.88 -11.89
N TYR A 284 34.14 1.66 -12.41
CA TYR A 284 32.92 0.90 -12.11
C TYR A 284 32.82 0.58 -10.60
N ILE A 285 33.93 0.23 -9.96
CA ILE A 285 33.99 -0.04 -8.52
C ILE A 285 33.70 1.23 -7.71
N ARG A 286 34.33 2.35 -8.07
CA ARG A 286 34.12 3.65 -7.41
C ARG A 286 32.65 4.06 -7.46
N VAL A 287 32.06 4.08 -8.65
CA VAL A 287 30.64 4.46 -8.83
C VAL A 287 29.71 3.47 -8.11
N ARG A 288 29.99 2.17 -8.15
CA ARG A 288 29.23 1.17 -7.39
C ARG A 288 29.22 1.50 -5.89
N ASP A 289 30.37 1.84 -5.33
CA ASP A 289 30.50 2.11 -3.89
C ASP A 289 29.85 3.45 -3.51
N ASP A 290 29.94 4.46 -4.38
CA ASP A 290 29.22 5.72 -4.23
C ASP A 290 27.69 5.50 -4.22
N ILE A 291 27.18 4.67 -5.15
CA ILE A 291 25.77 4.27 -5.20
C ILE A 291 25.38 3.54 -3.91
N LYS A 292 26.18 2.56 -3.48
CA LYS A 292 25.92 1.80 -2.25
C LYS A 292 25.77 2.72 -1.05
N LYS A 293 26.70 3.67 -0.88
CA LYS A 293 26.68 4.61 0.24
C LYS A 293 25.44 5.50 0.21
N ALA A 294 25.16 6.13 -0.93
CA ALA A 294 24.03 7.05 -1.05
C ALA A 294 22.67 6.35 -0.88
N PHE A 295 22.50 5.15 -1.46
CA PHE A 295 21.26 4.39 -1.31
C PHE A 295 21.14 3.75 0.08
N TYR A 296 22.25 3.45 0.75
CA TYR A 296 22.19 3.01 2.14
C TYR A 296 21.75 4.15 3.07
N GLU A 297 22.26 5.37 2.87
CA GLU A 297 21.81 6.56 3.61
C GLU A 297 20.33 6.87 3.35
N LEU A 298 19.89 6.82 2.08
CA LEU A 298 18.48 6.94 1.73
C LEU A 298 17.65 5.84 2.42
N TYR A 299 18.14 4.61 2.39
CA TYR A 299 17.46 3.49 3.00
C TYR A 299 17.29 3.72 4.51
N THR A 300 18.36 4.01 5.24
CA THR A 300 18.30 4.18 6.70
C THR A 300 17.49 5.38 7.13
N ASN A 301 17.54 6.49 6.39
CA ASN A 301 16.93 7.75 6.81
C ASN A 301 15.48 7.90 6.36
N ASN A 302 15.10 7.26 5.25
CA ASN A 302 13.82 7.50 4.60
C ASN A 302 13.00 6.23 4.35
N ILE A 303 13.63 5.05 4.26
CA ILE A 303 12.94 3.80 3.85
C ILE A 303 12.87 2.77 4.99
N LYS A 304 13.86 2.64 5.87
CA LYS A 304 13.97 1.53 6.83
C LYS A 304 12.88 1.52 7.93
N GLY A 305 12.06 2.56 8.03
CA GLY A 305 10.99 2.70 9.04
C GLY A 305 9.67 1.97 8.74
N TYR A 306 9.69 0.96 7.86
CA TYR A 306 8.54 0.14 7.46
C TYR A 306 8.37 -1.16 8.31
N GLU A 307 9.04 -1.26 9.47
CA GLU A 307 8.96 -2.42 10.39
C GLU A 307 7.70 -2.44 11.27
#